data_AF-A0A2G1X4E4-F1
#
_entry.id   AF-A0A2G1X4E4-F1
#
_cell.length_a   1.000
_cell.length_b   1.000
_cell.length_c   1.000
_cell.angle_alpha   90.00
_cell.angle_beta   90.00
_cell.angle_gamma   90.00
#
_symmetry.space_group_name_H-M   'P 1'
#
loop_
_entity.id
_entity.type
_entity.pdbx_description
1 polymer ?
#
loop_
_entity_poly.entity_id
_entity_poly.type
_entity_poly.pdbx_seq_one_letter_code
_entity_poly.pdbx_strand_id
1 'polypeptide(L)'
;MVAWYQNMLKGWWRDLSAGFVLASAALAVSLLYVFVFLNIPLQLSPDTQYWAGYAPQFAFVAGLIIGTVVWRPVLSRASTSKQGAVVGSAMALGVVLIVPILAAVYVLLFPLFLSVVTGQGLDYALQPYPAPLWAAVGVFQTVATVWSPLVGVLLIPLGAVAGWAYQRRRRLSSQ
;
A
#
# COMPACT_ATOMS: atom_id res chain seq x y z
N MET A 1 -15.18 -33.76 -1.78
CA MET A 1 -13.99 -33.02 -1.29
C MET A 1 -13.20 -32.31 -2.41
N VAL A 2 -12.95 -32.95 -3.56
CA VAL A 2 -12.17 -32.36 -4.68
C VAL A 2 -12.77 -31.05 -5.23
N ALA A 3 -14.08 -30.98 -5.46
CA ALA A 3 -14.74 -29.77 -5.96
C ALA A 3 -14.70 -28.58 -4.97
N TRP A 4 -14.75 -28.87 -3.66
CA TRP A 4 -14.62 -27.86 -2.62
C TRP A 4 -13.19 -27.30 -2.55
N TYR A 5 -12.19 -28.19 -2.61
CA TYR A 5 -10.77 -27.82 -2.65
C TYR A 5 -10.42 -27.00 -3.90
N GLN A 6 -10.94 -27.38 -5.08
CA GLN A 6 -10.74 -26.63 -6.32
C GLN A 6 -11.39 -25.23 -6.28
N ASN A 7 -12.57 -25.10 -5.68
CA ASN A 7 -13.23 -23.79 -5.51
C ASN A 7 -12.51 -22.89 -4.51
N MET A 8 -11.97 -23.47 -3.44
CA MET A 8 -11.15 -22.75 -2.46
C MET A 8 -9.86 -22.22 -3.11
N LEU A 9 -9.16 -23.07 -3.86
CA LEU A 9 -7.96 -22.70 -4.62
C LEU A 9 -8.25 -21.61 -5.66
N LYS A 10 -9.28 -21.78 -6.50
CA LYS A 10 -9.66 -20.77 -7.51
C LYS A 10 -9.93 -19.40 -6.88
N GLY A 11 -10.57 -19.37 -5.71
CA GLY A 11 -10.78 -18.15 -4.96
C GLY A 11 -9.49 -17.52 -4.48
N TRP A 12 -8.61 -18.31 -3.85
CA TRP A 12 -7.32 -17.86 -3.34
C TRP A 12 -6.41 -17.28 -4.44
N TRP A 13 -6.31 -17.97 -5.59
CA TRP A 13 -5.55 -17.46 -6.74
C TRP A 13 -6.10 -16.15 -7.29
N ARG A 14 -7.43 -15.98 -7.28
CA ARG A 14 -8.06 -14.73 -7.73
C ARG A 14 -7.78 -13.58 -6.77
N ASP A 15 -7.79 -13.84 -5.46
CA ASP A 15 -7.49 -12.84 -4.43
C ASP A 15 -6.02 -12.40 -4.50
N LEU A 16 -5.11 -13.36 -4.69
CA LEU A 16 -3.70 -13.07 -4.94
C LEU A 16 -3.51 -12.23 -6.20
N SER A 17 -4.17 -12.58 -7.31
CA SER A 17 -4.04 -11.83 -8.56
C SER A 17 -4.49 -10.38 -8.41
N ALA A 18 -5.54 -10.11 -7.64
CA ALA A 18 -6.01 -8.76 -7.37
C ALA A 18 -5.05 -7.99 -6.44
N GLY A 19 -4.51 -8.69 -5.44
CA GLY A 19 -3.37 -8.24 -4.64
C GLY A 19 -2.23 -7.74 -5.50
N PHE A 20 -1.76 -8.59 -6.41
CA PHE A 20 -0.66 -8.26 -7.32
C PHE A 20 -0.98 -7.09 -8.24
N VAL A 21 -2.18 -7.03 -8.82
CA VAL A 21 -2.57 -5.90 -9.69
C VAL A 21 -2.56 -4.58 -8.92
N LEU A 22 -3.14 -4.54 -7.72
CA LEU A 22 -3.14 -3.33 -6.90
C LEU A 22 -1.73 -2.96 -6.45
N ALA A 23 -0.92 -3.93 -6.04
CA ALA A 23 0.47 -3.73 -5.64
C ALA A 23 1.34 -3.19 -6.79
N SER A 24 1.22 -3.77 -7.98
CA SER A 24 1.92 -3.31 -9.17
C SER A 24 1.48 -1.91 -9.59
N ALA A 25 0.18 -1.60 -9.53
CA ALA A 25 -0.31 -0.26 -9.81
C ALA A 25 0.21 0.77 -8.78
N ALA A 26 0.14 0.45 -7.50
CA ALA A 26 0.67 1.29 -6.42
C ALA A 26 2.18 1.52 -6.58
N LEU A 27 2.93 0.47 -6.90
CA LEU A 27 4.37 0.56 -7.16
C LEU A 27 4.67 1.41 -8.39
N ALA A 28 3.97 1.20 -9.51
CA ALA A 28 4.18 1.96 -10.74
C ALA A 28 3.92 3.46 -10.52
N VAL A 29 2.82 3.83 -9.87
CA VAL A 29 2.52 5.23 -9.54
C VAL A 29 3.57 5.81 -8.58
N SER A 30 4.03 5.03 -7.61
CA SER A 30 5.08 5.45 -6.68
C SER A 30 6.44 5.64 -7.35
N LEU A 31 6.78 4.80 -8.33
CA LEU A 31 8.01 4.95 -9.12
C LEU A 31 7.93 6.18 -10.02
N LEU A 32 6.78 6.41 -10.66
CA LEU A 32 6.53 7.66 -11.41
C LEU A 32 6.70 8.89 -10.51
N TYR A 33 6.21 8.82 -9.28
CA TYR A 33 6.48 9.85 -8.27
C TYR A 33 7.98 10.05 -8.06
N VAL A 34 8.77 9.01 -7.81
CA VAL A 34 10.23 9.15 -7.62
C VAL A 34 10.90 9.77 -8.84
N PHE A 35 10.54 9.35 -10.06
CA PHE A 35 11.08 9.93 -11.29
C PHE A 35 10.77 11.42 -11.42
N VAL A 36 9.53 11.84 -11.16
CA VAL A 36 9.15 13.26 -11.23
C VAL A 36 9.78 14.04 -10.08
N PHE A 37 9.75 13.49 -8.88
CA PHE A 37 10.22 14.11 -7.65
C PHE A 37 11.71 14.48 -7.70
N LEU A 38 12.56 13.60 -8.26
CA LEU A 38 13.99 13.88 -8.46
C LEU A 38 14.27 15.08 -9.39
N ASN A 39 13.29 15.46 -10.21
CA ASN A 39 13.41 16.56 -11.17
C ASN A 39 12.76 17.87 -10.68
N ILE A 40 12.06 17.85 -9.54
CA ILE A 40 11.49 19.07 -8.95
C ILE A 40 12.49 19.63 -7.95
N PRO A 41 12.87 20.92 -8.03
CA PRO A 41 13.78 21.57 -7.08
C PRO A 41 13.07 21.87 -5.75
N LEU A 42 12.52 20.85 -5.10
CA LEU A 42 11.97 20.96 -3.76
C LEU A 42 13.14 20.94 -2.77
N GLN A 43 13.31 22.02 -2.01
CA GLN A 43 14.28 22.10 -0.91
C GLN A 43 13.78 21.26 0.28
N LEU A 44 13.82 19.94 0.13
CA LEU A 44 13.52 19.01 1.21
C LEU A 44 14.79 18.69 2.00
N SER A 45 14.63 18.42 3.29
CA SER A 45 15.72 17.91 4.11
C SER A 45 16.19 16.53 3.60
N PRO A 46 17.46 16.15 3.84
CA PRO A 46 17.97 14.83 3.46
C PRO A 46 17.12 13.68 4.01
N ASP A 47 16.68 13.78 5.26
CA ASP A 47 15.80 12.79 5.88
C ASP A 47 14.47 12.66 5.14
N THR A 48 13.91 13.79 4.70
CA THR A 48 12.65 13.80 3.96
C THR A 48 12.78 13.12 2.61
N GLN A 49 13.88 13.39 1.89
CA GLN A 49 14.18 12.76 0.61
C GLN A 49 14.40 11.25 0.77
N TYR A 50 15.10 10.84 1.84
CA TYR A 50 15.31 9.43 2.17
C TYR A 50 13.96 8.71 2.35
N TRP A 51 13.11 9.17 3.28
CA TRP A 51 11.86 8.47 3.59
C TRP A 51 10.84 8.50 2.44
N ALA A 52 10.78 9.58 1.67
CA ALA A 52 9.98 9.64 0.45
C ALA A 52 10.48 8.65 -0.63
N GLY A 53 11.79 8.44 -0.73
CA GLY A 53 12.41 7.49 -1.66
C GLY A 53 12.12 6.01 -1.32
N TYR A 54 11.86 5.68 -0.05
CA TYR A 54 11.49 4.32 0.38
C TYR A 54 9.98 4.03 0.26
N ALA A 55 9.14 5.05 0.10
CA ALA A 55 7.70 4.91 -0.03
C ALA A 55 7.22 3.89 -1.10
N PRO A 56 7.87 3.72 -2.27
CA PRO A 56 7.47 2.72 -3.25
C PRO A 56 7.47 1.27 -2.73
N GLN A 57 8.40 0.91 -1.83
CA GLN A 57 8.46 -0.43 -1.25
C GLN A 57 7.24 -0.69 -0.36
N PHE A 58 6.92 0.28 0.50
CA PHE A 58 5.73 0.23 1.34
C PHE A 58 4.44 0.26 0.52
N ALA A 59 4.41 0.97 -0.60
CA ALA A 59 3.25 1.02 -1.51
C ALA A 59 2.94 -0.34 -2.13
N PHE A 60 3.98 -1.08 -2.52
CA PHE A 60 3.82 -2.45 -3.01
C PHE A 60 3.24 -3.37 -1.91
N VAL A 61 3.80 -3.33 -0.71
CA VAL A 61 3.33 -4.13 0.44
C VAL A 61 1.90 -3.77 0.82
N ALA A 62 1.58 -2.47 0.91
CA ALA A 62 0.23 -2.00 1.19
C ALA A 62 -0.77 -2.44 0.12
N GLY A 63 -0.39 -2.34 -1.16
CA GLY A 63 -1.21 -2.81 -2.28
C GLY A 63 -1.47 -4.31 -2.24
N LEU A 64 -0.47 -5.12 -1.88
CA LEU A 64 -0.66 -6.56 -1.67
C LEU A 64 -1.62 -6.84 -0.52
N ILE A 65 -1.43 -6.22 0.64
CA ILE A 65 -2.27 -6.43 1.83
C ILE A 65 -3.72 -6.05 1.52
N ILE A 66 -3.94 -4.84 1.01
CA ILE A 66 -5.30 -4.35 0.72
C ILE A 66 -5.92 -5.15 -0.42
N GLY A 67 -5.17 -5.40 -1.49
CA GLY A 67 -5.67 -6.11 -2.66
C GLY A 67 -5.99 -7.58 -2.38
N THR A 68 -5.28 -8.24 -1.47
CA THR A 68 -5.61 -9.62 -1.07
C THR A 68 -6.74 -9.68 -0.06
N VAL A 69 -6.74 -8.83 0.96
CA VAL A 69 -7.70 -8.89 2.07
C VAL A 69 -9.05 -8.27 1.70
N VAL A 70 -9.05 -7.14 0.99
CA VAL A 70 -10.27 -6.34 0.76
C VAL A 70 -11.00 -6.76 -0.52
N TRP A 71 -10.29 -7.30 -1.51
CA TRP A 71 -10.86 -7.58 -2.83
C TRP A 71 -12.04 -8.57 -2.79
N ARG A 72 -11.86 -9.73 -2.17
CA ARG A 72 -12.90 -10.78 -2.14
C ARG A 72 -14.18 -10.37 -1.40
N PRO A 73 -14.14 -9.85 -0.16
CA PRO A 73 -15.35 -9.48 0.58
C PRO A 73 -16.09 -8.29 -0.04
N VAL A 74 -15.38 -7.37 -0.68
CA VAL A 74 -15.99 -6.11 -1.14
C VAL A 74 -16.45 -6.18 -2.60
N LEU A 75 -15.69 -6.81 -3.53
CA LEU A 75 -16.16 -6.96 -4.92
C LEU A 75 -17.20 -8.05 -5.13
N SER A 76 -17.27 -9.06 -4.26
CA SER A 76 -18.37 -10.04 -4.31
C SER A 76 -19.72 -9.37 -4.05
N ARG A 77 -19.74 -8.29 -3.26
CA ARG A 77 -20.93 -7.50 -2.92
C ARG A 77 -21.23 -6.37 -3.92
N ALA A 78 -20.22 -5.88 -4.64
CA ALA A 78 -20.42 -4.89 -5.69
C ALA A 78 -21.15 -5.54 -6.88
N SER A 79 -22.41 -5.15 -7.06
CA SER A 79 -23.26 -5.64 -8.15
C SER A 79 -23.20 -4.72 -9.36
N THR A 80 -22.90 -3.43 -9.19
CA THR A 80 -22.90 -2.41 -10.27
C THR A 80 -21.50 -1.91 -10.64
N SER A 81 -21.35 -1.39 -11.86
CA SER A 81 -20.10 -0.76 -12.30
C SER A 81 -19.75 0.50 -11.48
N LYS A 82 -20.77 1.27 -11.04
CA LYS A 82 -20.61 2.39 -10.10
C LYS A 82 -20.02 1.93 -8.76
N GLN A 83 -20.55 0.85 -8.18
CA GLN A 83 -19.98 0.26 -6.96
C GLN A 83 -18.56 -0.25 -7.19
N GLY A 84 -18.28 -0.83 -8.36
CA GLY A 84 -16.91 -1.20 -8.76
C GLY A 84 -15.93 -0.03 -8.68
N ALA A 85 -16.31 1.14 -9.21
CA ALA A 85 -15.49 2.35 -9.11
C ALA A 85 -15.24 2.76 -7.66
N VAL A 86 -16.29 2.82 -6.83
CA VAL A 86 -16.19 3.21 -5.42
C VAL A 86 -15.23 2.28 -4.67
N VAL A 87 -15.36 0.96 -4.87
CA VAL A 87 -14.48 -0.02 -4.23
C VAL A 87 -13.03 0.14 -4.68
N GLY A 88 -12.81 0.34 -5.99
CA GLY A 88 -11.48 0.59 -6.52
C GLY A 88 -10.83 1.85 -5.94
N SER A 89 -11.59 2.95 -5.83
CA SER A 89 -11.14 4.19 -5.18
C SER A 89 -10.85 3.99 -3.70
N ALA A 90 -11.70 3.27 -2.97
CA ALA A 90 -11.52 2.99 -1.55
C ALA A 90 -10.27 2.14 -1.28
N MET A 91 -10.01 1.14 -2.13
CA MET A 91 -8.79 0.32 -2.04
C MET A 91 -7.53 1.16 -2.30
N ALA A 92 -7.55 2.00 -3.35
CA ALA A 92 -6.46 2.93 -3.64
C ALA A 92 -6.22 3.94 -2.50
N LEU A 93 -7.29 4.52 -1.94
CA LEU A 93 -7.21 5.40 -0.77
C LEU A 93 -6.61 4.66 0.44
N GLY A 94 -7.02 3.41 0.66
CA GLY A 94 -6.42 2.59 1.70
C GLY A 94 -4.92 2.43 1.53
N VAL A 95 -4.43 2.23 0.30
CA VAL A 95 -2.98 2.14 0.04
C VAL A 95 -2.29 3.43 0.46
N VAL A 96 -2.84 4.56 0.02
CA VAL A 96 -2.30 5.89 0.33
C VAL A 96 -2.23 6.14 1.84
N LEU A 97 -3.21 5.65 2.61
CA LEU A 97 -3.25 5.81 4.07
C LEU A 97 -2.33 4.82 4.82
N ILE A 98 -2.16 3.60 4.31
CA ILE A 98 -1.35 2.57 4.98
C ILE A 98 0.15 2.82 4.80
N VAL A 99 0.58 3.39 3.68
CA VAL A 99 2.01 3.60 3.40
C VAL A 99 2.73 4.44 4.47
N PRO A 100 2.23 5.61 4.90
CA PRO A 100 2.82 6.37 6.01
C PRO A 100 2.89 5.56 7.31
N ILE A 101 1.87 4.74 7.60
CA ILE A 101 1.83 3.89 8.80
C ILE A 101 2.94 2.84 8.73
N LEU A 102 3.08 2.15 7.60
CA LEU A 102 4.12 1.13 7.42
C LEU A 102 5.53 1.71 7.56
N ALA A 103 5.77 2.90 6.98
CA ALA A 103 7.05 3.58 7.12
C ALA A 103 7.36 3.95 8.58
N ALA A 104 6.37 4.47 9.31
CA ALA A 104 6.52 4.80 10.74
C ALA A 104 6.73 3.55 11.61
N VAL A 105 5.99 2.48 11.35
CA VAL A 105 6.14 1.19 12.04
C VAL A 105 7.54 0.61 11.79
N TYR A 106 8.05 0.69 10.56
CA TYR A 106 9.41 0.25 10.26
C TYR A 106 10.46 0.98 11.11
N VAL A 107 10.36 2.31 11.23
CA VAL A 107 11.25 3.13 12.07
C VAL A 107 11.14 2.73 13.53
N LEU A 108 9.91 2.54 14.01
CA LEU A 108 9.66 2.18 15.40
C LEU A 108 10.24 0.80 15.75
N LEU A 109 10.17 -0.15 14.83
CA LEU A 109 10.68 -1.51 15.01
C LEU A 109 12.18 -1.63 14.71
N PHE A 110 12.79 -0.63 14.09
CA PHE A 110 14.19 -0.68 13.67
C PHE A 110 15.18 -1.01 14.81
N PRO A 111 15.07 -0.44 16.03
CA PRO A 111 15.94 -0.82 17.14
C PRO A 111 15.81 -2.30 17.55
N LEU A 112 14.60 -2.86 17.48
CA LEU A 112 14.33 -4.26 17.77
C LEU A 112 14.96 -5.17 16.71
N PHE A 113 14.80 -4.82 15.43
CA PHE A 113 15.46 -5.55 14.34
C PHE A 113 16.98 -5.54 14.48
N LEU A 114 17.55 -4.38 14.81
CA LEU A 114 18.99 -4.28 15.05
C LEU A 114 19.43 -5.16 16.21
N SER A 115 18.71 -5.14 17.34
CA SER A 115 19.02 -5.98 18.50
C SER A 115 19.00 -7.47 18.17
N VAL A 116 18.03 -7.93 17.37
CA VAL A 116 17.97 -9.33 16.91
C VAL A 116 19.19 -9.66 16.03
N VAL A 117 19.57 -8.76 15.11
CA VAL A 117 20.70 -8.99 14.18
C VAL A 117 22.05 -8.93 14.88
N THR A 118 22.23 -8.04 15.85
CA THR A 118 23.49 -7.86 16.60
C THR A 118 23.62 -8.77 17.81
N GLY A 119 22.56 -9.51 18.16
CA GLY A 119 22.49 -10.34 19.37
C GLY A 119 22.45 -9.52 20.67
N GLN A 120 22.17 -8.22 20.60
CA GLN A 120 22.04 -7.35 21.76
C GLN A 120 20.71 -7.63 22.48
N GLY A 121 20.70 -7.58 23.82
CA GLY A 121 19.50 -7.83 24.62
C GLY A 121 18.40 -6.77 24.40
N LEU A 122 17.15 -7.14 24.72
CA LEU A 122 15.98 -6.29 24.49
C LEU A 122 16.06 -4.95 25.25
N ASP A 123 16.67 -4.95 26.43
CA ASP A 123 16.88 -3.73 27.23
C ASP A 123 17.76 -2.69 26.50
N TYR A 124 18.76 -3.16 25.75
CA TYR A 124 19.60 -2.31 24.92
C TYR A 124 18.82 -1.74 23.73
N ALA A 125 17.91 -2.52 23.16
CA ALA A 125 17.03 -2.08 22.07
C ALA A 125 16.07 -0.98 22.52
N LEU A 126 15.68 -0.98 23.80
CA LEU A 126 14.73 -0.03 24.38
C LEU A 126 15.39 1.23 24.97
N GLN A 127 16.69 1.19 25.26
CA GLN A 127 17.46 2.34 25.76
C GLN A 127 17.33 3.63 24.93
N PRO A 128 17.26 3.63 23.58
CA PRO A 128 17.09 4.85 22.80
C PRO A 128 15.69 5.46 22.87
N TYR A 129 14.69 4.82 23.50
CA TYR A 129 13.37 5.43 23.65
C TYR A 129 13.44 6.67 24.56
N PRO A 130 12.74 7.77 24.20
CA PRO A 130 11.65 7.87 23.21
C PRO A 130 12.07 8.35 21.81
N ALA A 131 13.37 8.44 21.48
CA ALA A 131 13.80 9.02 20.20
C ALA A 131 13.23 8.32 18.94
N PRO A 132 13.18 6.97 18.85
CA PRO A 132 12.56 6.27 17.72
C PRO A 132 11.07 6.57 17.55
N LEU A 133 10.36 6.89 18.63
CA LEU A 133 8.94 7.25 18.57
C LEU A 133 8.75 8.59 17.86
N TRP A 134 9.53 9.60 18.24
CA TRP A 134 9.49 10.91 17.58
C TRP A 134 9.94 10.86 16.13
N ALA A 135 10.95 10.05 15.84
CA ALA A 135 11.38 9.78 14.46
C ALA A 135 10.24 9.14 13.65
N ALA A 136 9.55 8.14 14.20
CA ALA A 136 8.41 7.50 13.53
C ALA A 136 7.27 8.49 13.24
N VAL A 137 6.96 9.41 14.17
CA VAL A 137 5.98 10.48 13.95
C VAL A 137 6.42 11.42 12.84
N GLY A 138 7.70 11.82 12.82
CA GLY A 138 8.26 12.66 11.76
C GLY A 138 8.16 11.98 10.39
N VAL A 139 8.53 10.71 10.31
CA VAL A 139 8.43 9.90 9.07
C VAL A 139 6.97 9.78 8.60
N PHE A 140 6.05 9.49 9.52
CA PHE A 140 4.63 9.45 9.21
C PHE A 140 4.17 10.76 8.56
N GLN A 141 4.44 11.90 9.20
CA GLN A 141 4.04 13.22 8.72
C GLN A 141 4.66 13.53 7.35
N THR A 142 5.93 13.22 7.18
CA THR A 142 6.64 13.43 5.92
C THR A 142 6.04 12.62 4.78
N VAL A 143 5.85 11.31 4.95
CA VAL A 143 5.27 10.46 3.88
C VAL A 143 3.80 10.81 3.64
N ALA A 144 3.06 11.20 4.68
CA ALA A 144 1.69 11.67 4.58
C ALA A 144 1.54 12.98 3.80
N THR A 145 2.53 13.88 3.87
CA THR A 145 2.43 15.22 3.24
C THR A 145 3.11 15.28 1.88
N VAL A 146 4.26 14.62 1.73
CA VAL A 146 5.10 14.74 0.52
C VAL A 146 4.79 13.67 -0.52
N TRP A 147 4.41 12.46 -0.11
CA TRP A 147 4.16 11.35 -1.02
C TRP A 147 2.67 11.10 -1.27
N SER A 148 1.86 11.09 -0.19
CA SER A 148 0.46 10.65 -0.24
C SER A 148 -0.44 11.48 -1.17
N PRO A 149 -0.39 12.82 -1.20
CA PRO A 149 -1.24 13.60 -2.09
C PRO A 149 -0.93 13.34 -3.56
N LEU A 150 0.36 13.28 -3.91
CA LEU A 150 0.81 13.12 -5.29
C LEU A 150 0.48 11.74 -5.84
N VAL A 151 0.78 10.68 -5.07
CA VAL A 151 0.40 9.32 -5.45
C VAL A 151 -1.11 9.14 -5.43
N GLY A 152 -1.81 9.72 -4.45
CA GLY A 152 -3.26 9.62 -4.33
C GLY A 152 -4.02 10.21 -5.52
N VAL A 153 -3.58 11.36 -6.06
CA VAL A 153 -4.18 12.00 -7.24
C VAL A 153 -4.18 11.08 -8.46
N LEU A 154 -3.19 10.19 -8.58
CA LEU A 154 -3.11 9.24 -9.70
C LEU A 154 -3.75 7.89 -9.35
N LEU A 155 -3.44 7.35 -8.18
CA LEU A 155 -3.84 6.00 -7.80
C LEU A 155 -5.35 5.88 -7.57
N ILE A 156 -6.00 6.90 -7.00
CA ILE A 156 -7.45 6.86 -6.70
C ILE A 156 -8.30 6.83 -7.98
N PRO A 157 -8.07 7.70 -8.98
CA PRO A 157 -8.76 7.61 -10.27
C PRO A 157 -8.46 6.30 -11.02
N LEU A 158 -7.21 5.84 -11.02
CA LEU A 158 -6.84 4.56 -11.64
C LEU A 158 -7.58 3.39 -10.99
N GLY A 159 -7.65 3.38 -9.66
CA GLY A 159 -8.44 2.41 -8.89
C GLY A 159 -9.91 2.45 -9.29
N ALA A 160 -10.49 3.65 -9.41
CA ALA A 160 -11.89 3.83 -9.84
C ALA A 160 -12.15 3.21 -11.22
N VAL A 161 -11.29 3.52 -12.19
CA VAL A 161 -11.41 3.01 -13.57
C VAL A 161 -11.24 1.50 -13.61
N ALA A 162 -10.25 0.95 -12.91
CA ALA A 162 -10.00 -0.49 -12.85
C ALA A 162 -11.19 -1.24 -12.23
N GLY A 163 -11.72 -0.75 -11.10
CA GLY A 163 -12.87 -1.34 -10.43
C GLY A 163 -14.14 -1.28 -11.27
N TRP A 164 -14.38 -0.16 -11.95
CA TRP A 164 -15.50 -0.02 -12.89
C TRP A 164 -15.38 -0.98 -14.07
N ALA A 165 -14.21 -1.04 -14.70
CA ALA A 165 -13.95 -1.86 -15.88
C ALA A 165 -14.10 -3.35 -15.56
N TYR A 166 -13.62 -3.79 -14.40
CA TYR A 166 -13.77 -5.15 -13.91
C TYR A 166 -15.26 -5.53 -13.76
N GLN A 167 -16.04 -4.70 -13.08
CA GLN A 167 -17.47 -4.98 -12.89
C GLN A 167 -18.27 -4.90 -14.20
N ARG A 168 -17.90 -4.02 -15.12
CA ARG A 168 -18.51 -3.93 -16.46
C ARG A 168 -18.27 -5.22 -17.25
N ARG A 169 -17.03 -5.73 -17.28
CA ARG A 169 -16.69 -7.00 -17.97
C ARG A 169 -17.43 -8.18 -17.35
N ARG A 170 -17.50 -8.26 -16.03
CA ARG A 170 -18.20 -9.35 -15.34
C ARG A 170 -19.69 -9.40 -15.71
N ARG A 171 -20.35 -8.24 -15.81
CA ARG A 171 -21.76 -8.15 -16.23
C ARG A 171 -21.97 -8.62 -17.68
N LEU A 172 -21.10 -8.19 -18.59
CA LEU A 172 -21.17 -8.59 -20.01
C LEU A 172 -20.93 -10.10 -20.20
N SER A 173 -20.09 -10.72 -19.37
CA SER A 173 -19.82 -12.16 -19.41
C SER A 173 -20.91 -13.02 -18.75
N SER A 174 -21.84 -12.42 -17.99
CA SER A 174 -22.94 -13.12 -17.33
C SER A 174 -24.28 -13.02 -18.08
N GLN A 175 -24.28 -12.31 -19.20
CA GLN A 175 -25.36 -12.23 -20.17
C GLN A 175 -25.06 -13.17 -21.33
#